data_AF-A0A2J7VR53-F1
#
_entry.id   AF-A0A2J7VR53-F1
#
_cell.length_a   1.000
_cell.length_b   1.000
_cell.length_c   1.000
_cell.angle_alpha   90.00
_cell.angle_beta   90.00
_cell.angle_gamma   90.00
#
_symmetry.space_group_name_H-M   'P 1'
#
loop_
_entity.id
_entity.type
_entity.pdbx_description
1 polymer ?
#
loop_
_entity_poly.entity_id
_entity_poly.type
_entity_poly.pdbx_seq_one_letter_code
_entity_poly.pdbx_strand_id
1 'polypeptide(L)' 'MALSHYTMSTPNTMHPKPFQVRMKAETHRWIHDQAKAQERSANWIINRVLEEARERQLAAQRPQS' A
#
# COMPACT_ATOMS: atom_id res chain seq x y z
N MET A 1 -28.02 39.41 11.20
CA MET A 1 -27.16 38.40 11.85
C MET A 1 -27.16 37.17 10.96
N ALA A 2 -26.13 36.99 10.13
CA ALA A 2 -26.05 35.86 9.21
C ALA A 2 -25.14 34.79 9.82
N LEU A 3 -25.69 33.59 10.00
CA LEU A 3 -25.01 32.44 10.59
C LEU A 3 -23.91 31.96 9.62
N SER A 4 -22.66 32.08 10.03
CA SER A 4 -21.50 31.58 9.29
C SER A 4 -21.60 30.07 9.11
N HIS A 5 -21.63 29.62 7.86
CA HIS A 5 -21.56 28.20 7.51
C HIS A 5 -20.16 27.67 7.83
N TYR A 6 -20.05 26.85 8.87
CA TYR A 6 -18.85 26.05 9.13
C TYR A 6 -18.80 24.91 8.11
N THR A 7 -18.03 25.06 7.04
CA THR A 7 -17.70 23.93 6.16
C THR A 7 -16.67 23.07 6.88
N MET A 8 -17.07 21.87 7.32
CA MET A 8 -16.11 20.87 7.77
C MET A 8 -15.22 20.48 6.59
N SER A 9 -13.97 20.93 6.61
CA SER A 9 -12.92 20.45 5.71
C SER A 9 -12.70 18.97 5.99
N THR A 10 -13.05 18.11 5.04
CA THR A 10 -12.74 16.68 5.09
C THR A 10 -11.24 16.49 5.30
N PRO A 11 -10.79 15.52 6.14
CA PRO A 11 -9.38 15.28 6.33
C PRO A 11 -8.77 14.92 4.97
N ASN A 12 -7.87 15.79 4.52
CA ASN A 12 -7.10 15.64 3.30
C ASN A 12 -6.50 14.22 3.29
N THR A 13 -7.03 13.33 2.45
CA THR A 13 -6.47 12.00 2.22
C THR A 13 -5.13 12.21 1.56
N MET A 14 -4.08 12.36 2.38
CA MET A 14 -2.71 12.52 1.93
C MET A 14 -2.34 11.28 1.13
N HIS A 15 -2.53 11.33 -0.19
CA HIS A 15 -2.01 10.33 -1.08
C HIS A 15 -0.49 10.26 -0.83
N PRO A 16 0.03 9.10 -0.39
CA PRO A 16 1.45 8.98 -0.08
C PRO A 16 2.26 9.33 -1.32
N LYS A 17 3.32 10.10 -1.13
CA LYS A 17 4.20 10.51 -2.24
C LYS A 17 4.75 9.27 -2.92
N PRO A 18 4.77 9.21 -4.27
CA PRO A 18 5.39 8.09 -4.98
C PRO A 18 6.84 7.90 -4.55
N PHE A 19 7.22 6.65 -4.30
CA PHE A 19 8.58 6.27 -3.95
C PHE A 19 9.20 5.44 -5.09
N GLN A 20 10.38 5.84 -5.56
CA GLN A 20 11.09 5.10 -6.60
C GLN A 20 11.78 3.87 -6.00
N VAL A 21 11.35 2.68 -6.42
CA VAL A 21 11.94 1.42 -6.00
C VAL A 21 12.87 0.90 -7.09
N ARG A 22 14.14 0.67 -6.75
CA ARG A 22 15.06 -0.08 -7.60
C ARG A 22 14.87 -1.57 -7.35
N MET A 23 14.63 -2.34 -8.40
CA MET A 23 14.45 -3.78 -8.32
C MET A 23 15.10 -4.46 -9.52
N LYS A 24 15.37 -5.76 -9.38
CA LYS A 24 15.87 -6.58 -10.49
C LYS A 24 14.79 -6.71 -11.57
N ALA A 25 15.22 -6.85 -12.83
CA ALA A 25 14.31 -6.99 -13.97
C ALA A 25 13.37 -8.22 -13.83
N GLU A 26 13.89 -9.32 -13.28
CA GLU A 26 13.11 -10.53 -12.99
C GLU A 26 11.93 -10.26 -12.04
N THR A 27 12.17 -9.51 -10.96
CA THR A 27 11.16 -9.15 -9.97
C THR A 27 10.13 -8.19 -10.57
N HIS A 28 10.59 -7.22 -11.36
CA HIS A 28 9.68 -6.30 -12.05
C HIS A 28 8.73 -7.06 -12.98
N ARG A 29 9.25 -7.99 -13.79
CA ARG A 29 8.43 -8.81 -14.68
C ARG A 29 7.43 -9.65 -13.91
N TRP A 30 7.88 -10.32 -12.84
CA TRP A 30 7.01 -11.13 -11.99
C TRP A 30 5.84 -10.32 -11.41
N ILE A 31 6.09 -9.08 -10.95
CA ILE A 31 5.05 -8.18 -10.43
C ILE A 31 3.99 -7.89 -11.52
N HIS A 32 4.41 -7.62 -12.75
CA HIS A 32 3.49 -7.36 -13.86
C HIS A 32 2.67 -8.59 -14.25
N ASP A 33 3.29 -9.77 -14.25
CA ASP A 33 2.60 -11.03 -14.53
C ASP A 33 1.52 -11.31 -13.46
N GLN A 34 1.83 -11.06 -12.18
CA GLN A 34 0.86 -11.16 -11.07
C GLN A 34 -0.27 -10.13 -11.19
N ALA A 35 0.06 -8.88 -11.51
CA ALA A 35 -0.90 -7.80 -11.70
C ALA A 35 -1.91 -8.15 -12.81
N LYS A 36 -1.42 -8.67 -13.94
CA LYS A 36 -2.26 -9.11 -15.06
C LYS A 36 -3.15 -10.29 -14.68
N ALA A 37 -2.60 -11.30 -14.00
CA ALA A 37 -3.35 -12.50 -13.61
C ALA A 37 -4.49 -12.20 -12.63
N GLN A 38 -4.33 -11.18 -11.78
CA GLN A 38 -5.30 -10.84 -10.73
C GLN A 38 -6.20 -9.65 -11.10
N GLU A 39 -6.02 -9.06 -12.28
CA GLU A 39 -6.70 -7.81 -12.69
C GLU A 39 -6.52 -6.70 -11.64
N ARG A 40 -5.26 -6.50 -11.23
CA ARG A 40 -4.85 -5.50 -10.23
C ARG A 40 -3.70 -4.66 -10.77
N SER A 41 -3.41 -3.54 -10.10
CA SER A 41 -2.26 -2.71 -10.42
C SER A 41 -0.98 -3.30 -9.83
N ALA A 42 0.17 -3.06 -10.48
CA ALA A 42 1.48 -3.44 -9.95
C ALA A 42 1.72 -2.88 -8.54
N ASN A 43 1.28 -1.64 -8.29
CA ASN A 43 1.37 -1.00 -6.97
C ASN A 43 0.57 -1.76 -5.90
N TRP A 44 -0.62 -2.27 -6.25
CA TRP A 44 -1.42 -3.10 -5.35
C TRP A 44 -0.70 -4.39 -4.99
N ILE A 45 -0.09 -5.07 -5.97
CA ILE A 45 0.69 -6.29 -5.75
C ILE A 45 1.88 -6.02 -4.82
N ILE A 46 2.63 -4.94 -5.04
CA ILE A 46 3.77 -4.56 -4.20
C ILE A 46 3.33 -4.34 -2.76
N ASN A 47 2.28 -3.53 -2.54
CA ASN A 47 1.77 -3.26 -1.20
C ASN A 47 1.31 -4.55 -0.51
N ARG A 48 0.60 -5.42 -1.24
CA ARG A 48 0.13 -6.69 -0.69
C ARG A 48 1.28 -7.57 -0.23
N VAL A 49 2.33 -7.71 -1.03
CA VAL A 49 3.52 -8.51 -0.68
C VAL A 49 4.25 -7.94 0.54
N LEU A 50 4.35 -6.61 0.63
CA LEU A 50 4.98 -5.93 1.78
C LEU A 50 4.16 -6.11 3.06
N GLU A 51 2.83 -6.01 2.98
CA GLU A 51 1.91 -6.25 4.10
C GLU A 51 2.05 -7.69 4.61
N GLU A 52 1.99 -8.68 3.71
CA GLU A 52 2.14 -10.10 4.07
C GLU A 52 3.52 -10.42 4.68
N ALA A 53 4.58 -9.77 4.19
CA ALA A 53 5.91 -9.90 4.77
C ALA A 53 5.96 -9.32 6.20
N ARG A 54 5.37 -8.14 6.41
CA ARG A 54 5.27 -7.50 7.72
C ARG A 54 4.46 -8.34 8.71
N GLU A 55 3.31 -8.85 8.29
CA GLU A 55 2.45 -9.71 9.13
C GLU A 55 3.18 -10.98 9.56
N ARG A 56 3.88 -11.65 8.64
CA ARG A 56 4.70 -12.83 8.95
C ARG A 56 5.80 -12.53 9.96
N GLN A 57 6.48 -11.39 9.80
CA GLN A 57 7.50 -10.95 10.76
C GLN A 57 6.91 -10.65 12.14
N LEU A 58 5.73 -10.01 12.20
CA LEU A 58 5.05 -9.73 13.47
C LEU A 58 4.57 -11.01 14.17
N ALA A 59 4.06 -11.97 13.41
CA ALA A 59 3.65 -13.26 13.94
C ALA A 59 4.85 -14.05 14.50
N ALA A 60 5.99 -14.03 13.80
CA ALA A 60 7.22 -14.69 14.26
C ALA A 60 7.82 -14.04 15.53
N GLN A 61 7.54 -12.77 15.78
CA GLN A 61 8.03 -12.02 16.94
C GLN A 61 7.13 -12.12 18.18
N ARG A 62 5.94 -12.72 18.09
CA ARG A 62 5.13 -13.00 19.28
C ARG A 62 5.66 -14.26 19.97
N PRO A 63 6.35 -14.16 21.13
CA PRO A 63 6.62 -15.34 21.93
C PRO A 63 5.27 -15.95 22.33
N GLN A 64 5.09 -17.23 22.03
CA GLN A 64 4.00 -17.99 22.64
C GLN A 64 4.25 -17.96 24.15
N SER A 65 3.36 -17.27 24.85
CA SER A 65 3.32 -17.21 26.32
C SER A 65 2.43 -18.31 26.84
#